data_AF-A0A2I0WUV3-F1
#
_entry.id   AF-A0A2I0WUV3-F1
#
_cell.length_a   1.000
_cell.length_b   1.000
_cell.length_c   1.000
_cell.angle_alpha   90.00
_cell.angle_beta   90.00
_cell.angle_gamma   90.00
#
_symmetry.space_group_name_H-M   'P 1'
#
loop_
_entity.id
_entity.type
_entity.pdbx_description
1 polymer ?
#
loop_
_entity_poly.entity_id
_entity_poly.type
_entity_poly.pdbx_seq_one_letter_code
_entity_poly.pdbx_strand_id
1 'polypeptide(L)' 'MSDESIWRIKNVRHVSYLKRSLVSMSQLVNLGHVTLFIGDTWKMTKGEMVLAHGSIEGTIYVIMEEQILLEW' A
#
# COMPACT_ATOMS: atom_id res chain seq x y z
N MET A 1 34.21 -20.21 -11.00
CA MET A 1 33.53 -19.09 -10.31
C MET A 1 32.26 -18.83 -11.09
N SER A 2 31.09 -19.10 -10.51
CA SER A 2 29.80 -18.91 -11.17
C SER A 2 29.46 -17.43 -11.21
N ASP A 3 29.13 -16.91 -12.39
CA ASP A 3 28.67 -15.54 -12.59
C ASP A 3 27.40 -15.30 -11.75
N GLU A 4 27.53 -14.55 -10.65
CA GLU A 4 26.38 -14.00 -9.95
C GLU A 4 25.67 -13.01 -10.88
N SER A 5 24.42 -13.32 -11.23
CA SER A 5 23.61 -12.44 -12.08
C SER A 5 23.22 -11.19 -11.28
N ILE A 6 23.98 -10.11 -11.44
CA ILE A 6 23.69 -8.82 -10.81
C ILE A 6 22.53 -8.16 -11.56
N TRP A 7 21.35 -8.13 -10.92
CA TRP A 7 20.17 -7.43 -11.45
C TRP A 7 20.25 -5.93 -11.12
N ARG A 8 20.54 -5.11 -12.14
CA ARG A 8 20.61 -3.65 -11.99
C ARG A 8 19.27 -3.01 -12.35
N ILE A 9 18.47 -2.69 -11.33
CA ILE A 9 17.19 -1.99 -11.52
C ILE A 9 17.47 -0.55 -11.95
N LYS A 10 16.87 -0.10 -13.05
CA LYS A 10 16.98 1.26 -13.57
C LYS A 10 15.74 2.07 -13.21
N ASN A 11 15.87 3.39 -13.10
CA ASN A 11 14.76 4.34 -12.88
C ASN A 11 13.98 4.13 -11.56
N VAL A 12 14.66 3.71 -10.50
CA VAL A 12 14.06 3.59 -9.17
C VAL A 12 14.08 4.94 -8.46
N ARG A 13 12.92 5.40 -8.00
CA ARG A 13 12.82 6.52 -7.06
C ARG A 13 12.95 5.98 -5.64
N HIS A 14 14.05 6.26 -4.97
CA HIS A 14 14.16 5.98 -3.54
C HIS A 14 13.33 7.01 -2.77
N VAL A 15 12.35 6.53 -1.99
CA VAL A 15 11.45 7.39 -1.22
C VAL A 15 11.80 7.23 0.26
N SER A 16 12.84 7.92 0.71
CA SER A 16 13.44 7.74 2.05
C SER A 16 12.49 8.05 3.21
N TYR A 17 11.42 8.82 2.96
CA TYR A 17 10.41 9.15 3.97
C TYR A 17 9.33 8.06 4.11
N LEU A 18 9.22 7.13 3.15
CA LEU A 18 8.37 5.95 3.27
C LEU A 18 9.03 4.99 4.27
N LYS A 19 8.77 5.23 5.56
CA LYS A 19 9.25 4.40 6.68
C LYS A 19 8.32 3.20 6.98
N ARG A 20 7.23 3.03 6.23
CA ARG A 20 6.14 2.09 6.52
C ARG A 20 5.97 1.04 5.43
N SER A 21 5.40 -0.10 5.83
CA SER A 21 5.18 -1.28 5.00
C SER A 21 4.34 -0.98 3.76
N LEU A 22 4.82 -1.43 2.60
CA LEU A 22 4.05 -1.47 1.37
C LEU A 22 3.12 -2.68 1.41
N VAL A 23 1.85 -2.50 1.08
CA VAL A 23 0.87 -3.58 0.98
C VAL A 23 0.49 -3.77 -0.49
N SER A 24 0.53 -5.01 -0.98
CA SER A 24 0.15 -5.31 -2.36
C SER A 24 -1.37 -5.34 -2.51
N MET A 25 -1.91 -4.61 -3.50
CA MET A 25 -3.34 -4.59 -3.81
C MET A 25 -3.88 -5.98 -4.19
N SER A 26 -3.08 -6.81 -4.88
CA SER A 26 -3.49 -8.17 -5.25
C SER A 26 -3.68 -9.07 -4.03
N GLN A 27 -2.91 -8.86 -2.96
CA GLN A 27 -3.08 -9.61 -1.71
C GLN A 27 -4.37 -9.18 -0.99
N LEU A 28 -4.68 -7.88 -1.00
CA LEU A 28 -5.92 -7.36 -0.42
C LEU A 28 -7.16 -7.96 -1.09
N VAL A 29 -7.17 -8.03 -2.42
CA VAL A 29 -8.27 -8.64 -3.19
C VAL A 29 -8.45 -10.11 -2.81
N ASN A 30 -7.36 -10.88 -2.72
CA ASN A 30 -7.42 -12.31 -2.33
C ASN A 30 -7.93 -12.53 -0.91
N LEU A 31 -7.73 -11.58 -0.01
CA LEU A 31 -8.23 -11.62 1.37
C LEU A 31 -9.67 -11.09 1.50
N GLY A 32 -10.36 -10.79 0.39
CA GLY A 32 -11.74 -10.29 0.38
C GLY A 32 -11.88 -8.85 0.86
N HIS A 33 -10.81 -8.05 0.75
CA HIS A 33 -10.85 -6.62 1.09
C HIS A 33 -11.38 -5.83 -0.10
N VAL A 34 -12.16 -4.80 0.19
CA VAL A 34 -12.68 -3.85 -0.80
C VAL A 34 -11.99 -2.52 -0.61
N THR A 35 -11.34 -2.01 -1.65
CA THR A 35 -10.76 -0.67 -1.65
C THR A 35 -11.61 0.25 -2.52
N LEU A 36 -12.05 1.37 -1.95
CA LEU A 36 -12.82 2.38 -2.64
C LEU A 36 -12.00 3.67 -2.77
N PHE A 37 -12.05 4.28 -3.95
CA PHE A 37 -11.43 5.57 -4.26
C PHE A 37 -12.51 6.60 -4.55
N ILE A 38 -12.49 7.72 -3.83
CA ILE A 38 -13.42 8.83 -4.01
C ILE A 38 -12.60 10.11 -4.06
N GLY A 39 -12.49 10.70 -5.26
CA GLY A 39 -11.67 11.88 -5.47
C GLY A 39 -10.20 11.63 -5.13
N ASP A 40 -9.67 12.42 -4.21
CA ASP A 40 -8.32 12.34 -3.65
C ASP A 40 -8.25 11.51 -2.36
N THR A 41 -9.30 10.76 -2.03
CA THR A 41 -9.36 9.92 -0.84
C THR A 41 -9.54 8.45 -1.17
N TRP A 42 -9.14 7.58 -0.25
CA TRP A 42 -9.35 6.15 -0.34
C TRP A 42 -9.76 5.57 1.01
N LYS A 43 -10.48 4.45 0.96
CA LYS A 43 -10.79 3.62 2.13
C LYS A 43 -10.71 2.14 1.77
N MET A 44 -10.33 1.32 2.73
CA MET A 44 -10.30 -0.13 2.63
C MET A 44 -11.21 -0.73 3.67
N THR A 45 -12.05 -1.67 3.26
CA THR A 45 -13.01 -2.34 4.13
C THR A 45 -12.94 -3.85 4.01
N LYS A 46 -13.40 -4.54 5.06
CA LYS A 46 -13.71 -5.97 5.05
C LYS A 46 -15.14 -6.14 5.55
N GLY A 47 -16.07 -6.32 4.62
CA GLY A 47 -17.50 -6.15 4.91
C GLY A 47 -17.79 -4.69 5.29
N GLU A 48 -18.47 -4.49 6.41
CA GLU A 48 -18.84 -3.16 6.94
C GLU A 48 -17.71 -2.48 7.74
N MET A 49 -16.64 -3.21 8.08
CA MET A 49 -15.52 -2.69 8.86
C MET A 49 -14.53 -1.91 7.98
N VAL A 50 -14.19 -0.68 8.37
CA VAL A 50 -13.10 0.11 7.77
C VAL A 50 -11.78 -0.28 8.42
N LEU A 51 -10.82 -0.74 7.62
CA LEU A 51 -9.51 -1.19 8.07
C LEU A 51 -8.42 -0.14 7.91
N ALA A 52 -8.54 0.71 6.90
CA ALA A 52 -7.66 1.85 6.66
C ALA A 52 -8.38 2.87 5.78
N HIS A 53 -7.98 4.14 5.89
CA HIS A 53 -8.37 5.19 4.94
C HIS A 53 -7.30 6.27 4.89
N GLY A 54 -7.39 7.14 3.89
CA GLY A 54 -6.58 8.35 3.82
C GLY A 54 -6.63 9.02 2.46
N SER A 55 -5.55 9.70 2.09
CA SER A 55 -5.45 10.51 0.88
C SER A 55 -4.60 9.84 -0.21
N ILE A 56 -4.80 10.29 -1.44
CA ILE A 56 -4.03 9.90 -2.62
C ILE A 56 -3.13 11.08 -3.01
N GLU A 57 -1.82 10.89 -2.91
CA GLU A 57 -0.82 11.86 -3.34
C GLU A 57 -0.10 11.35 -4.59
N GLY A 58 -0.56 11.79 -5.76
CA GLY A 58 -0.07 11.28 -7.05
C GLY A 58 -0.46 9.81 -7.24
N THR A 59 0.51 8.90 -7.11
CA THR A 59 0.30 7.44 -7.18
C THR A 59 0.50 6.74 -5.82
N ILE A 60 0.61 7.51 -4.74
CA ILE A 60 0.88 7.01 -3.38
C ILE A 60 -0.39 7.12 -2.55
N TYR A 61 -0.73 6.04 -1.85
CA TYR A 61 -1.87 5.97 -0.94
C TYR A 61 -1.37 6.18 0.49
N VAL A 62 -1.67 7.33 1.07
CA VAL A 62 -1.25 7.71 2.41
C VAL A 62 -2.31 7.25 3.40
N ILE A 63 -1.90 6.56 4.47
CA ILE A 63 -2.80 6.13 5.55
C ILE A 63 -2.88 7.24 6.59
N MET A 64 -4.09 7.65 6.99
CA MET A 64 -4.28 8.52 8.15
C MET A 64 -4.09 7.69 9.42
N GLU A 65 -3.26 8.18 10.36
CA GLU A 65 -2.81 7.43 11.54
C GLU A 65 -3.91 6.97 12.50
N GLU A 66 -5.11 7.54 12.40
CA GLU A 66 -6.09 7.47 13.47
C GLU A 66 -6.92 6.19 13.50
N GLN A 67 -6.81 5.30 12.50
CA GLN A 67 -7.54 4.02 12.47
C GLN A 67 -6.70 2.93 11.80
N ILE A 68 -5.68 2.44 12.51
CA ILE A 68 -4.95 1.23 12.13
C ILE A 68 -5.41 0.11 13.07
N LEU A 69 -6.53 -0.54 12.76
CA LEU A 69 -6.88 -1.83 13.34
C LEU A 69 -6.20 -2.94 12.52
N LEU A 70 -4.87 -2.88 12.44
CA LEU A 70 -4.06 -3.99 11.92
C LEU A 70 -3.72 -4.92 13.09
N GLU A 71 -4.70 -5.69 13.54
CA GLU A 71 -4.40 -6.96 14.21
C GLU A 71 -4.23 -8.00 13.11
N TRP A 72 -2.99 -8.38 12.83
CA TRP A 72 -2.63 -9.45 11.89
C TRP A 72 -2.78 -10.82 12.53
#